data_AF-A0A662TTC0-F1
#
_entry.id   AF-A0A662TTC0-F1
#
_cell.length_a   1.000
_cell.length_b   1.000
_cell.length_c   1.000
_cell.angle_alpha   90.00
_cell.angle_beta   90.00
_cell.angle_gamma   90.00
#
_symmetry.space_group_name_H-M   'P 1'
#
loop_
_entity.id
_entity.type
_entity.pdbx_description
1 polymer ?
#
loop_
_entity_poly.entity_id
_entity_poly.type
_entity_poly.pdbx_seq_one_letter_code
_entity_poly.pdbx_strand_id
1 'polypeptide(L)'
;MVNDAEAVLLLKRLGYTEDDAKTLVELWKAKLAEKDMRETQRYVRDAYSLGTITRQEAEKRLRDVGLSEEKIKIVLDKEDARRLGSVKLPSASTVVKWLKAKIITEETAKKILEEINVKKEYIPYYIAEGKANA
;
A
#
# COMPACT_ATOMS: atom_id res chain seq x y z
N MET A 1 10.99 33.82 8.43
CA MET A 1 11.34 32.83 7.39
C MET A 1 12.24 33.55 6.40
N VAL A 2 13.40 33.00 6.08
CA VAL A 2 14.32 33.60 5.09
C VAL A 2 13.75 33.33 3.71
N ASN A 3 13.54 34.36 2.89
CA ASN A 3 13.10 34.19 1.50
C ASN A 3 14.28 33.91 0.56
N ASP A 4 14.02 33.51 -0.68
CA ASP A 4 15.06 33.14 -1.66
C ASP A 4 16.13 34.23 -1.84
N ALA A 5 15.73 35.50 -1.90
CA ALA A 5 16.66 36.63 -2.08
C ALA A 5 17.55 36.83 -0.85
N GLU A 6 16.97 36.71 0.36
CA GLU A 6 17.71 36.76 1.62
C GLU A 6 18.68 35.58 1.74
N ALA A 7 18.28 34.37 1.30
CA ALA A 7 19.13 33.19 1.29
C ALA A 7 20.35 33.37 0.37
N VAL A 8 20.15 33.93 -0.84
CA VAL A 8 21.25 34.26 -1.76
C VAL A 8 22.21 35.27 -1.12
N LEU A 9 21.71 36.32 -0.47
CA LEU A 9 22.55 37.32 0.21
C LEU A 9 23.37 36.72 1.35
N LEU A 10 22.77 35.82 2.14
CA LEU A 10 23.48 35.11 3.22
C LEU A 10 24.57 34.19 2.66
N LEU A 11 24.29 33.45 1.58
CA LEU A 11 25.28 32.61 0.91
C LEU A 11 26.43 33.45 0.34
N LYS A 12 26.14 34.60 -0.28
CA LYS A 12 27.17 35.52 -0.76
C LYS A 12 28.07 36.04 0.39
N ARG A 13 27.49 36.32 1.57
CA ARG A 13 28.26 36.72 2.76
C ARG A 13 29.19 35.61 3.28
N LEU A 14 28.84 34.35 3.03
CA LEU A 14 29.66 33.19 3.35
C LEU A 14 30.75 32.90 2.30
N GLY A 15 30.83 33.71 1.24
CA GLY A 15 31.86 33.62 0.20
C GLY A 15 31.44 32.90 -1.08
N TYR A 16 30.17 32.50 -1.22
CA TYR A 16 29.68 31.94 -2.48
C TYR A 16 29.52 33.01 -3.56
N THR A 17 29.76 32.63 -4.81
CA THR A 17 29.39 33.47 -5.95
C THR A 17 27.87 33.60 -6.04
N GLU A 18 27.39 34.60 -6.78
CA GLU A 18 25.96 34.78 -6.96
C GLU A 18 25.30 33.61 -7.69
N ASP A 19 25.99 33.04 -8.68
CA ASP A 19 25.49 31.90 -9.46
C ASP A 19 25.45 30.62 -8.62
N ASP A 20 26.48 30.37 -7.80
CA ASP A 20 26.49 29.25 -6.86
C ASP A 20 25.39 29.40 -5.81
N ALA A 21 25.21 30.61 -5.27
CA ALA A 21 24.18 30.89 -4.29
C ALA A 21 22.77 30.64 -4.84
N LYS A 22 22.48 31.09 -6.08
CA LYS A 22 21.21 30.81 -6.76
C LYS A 22 21.02 29.32 -7.00
N THR A 23 22.06 28.63 -7.47
CA THR A 23 22.03 27.18 -7.72
C THR A 23 21.73 26.39 -6.44
N LEU A 24 22.34 26.77 -5.31
CA LEU A 24 22.10 26.13 -4.02
C LEU A 24 20.66 26.34 -3.52
N VAL A 25 20.10 27.53 -3.69
CA VAL A 25 18.71 27.83 -3.34
C VAL A 25 17.74 26.98 -4.16
N GLU A 26 17.94 26.89 -5.47
CA GLU A 26 17.10 26.07 -6.35
C GLU A 26 17.23 24.57 -6.04
N LEU A 27 18.46 24.08 -5.79
CA LEU A 27 18.67 22.70 -5.34
C LEU A 27 17.94 22.41 -4.02
N TRP A 28 17.96 23.35 -3.08
CA TRP A 28 17.27 23.19 -1.80
C TRP A 28 15.75 23.13 -1.98
N LYS A 29 15.18 24.00 -2.83
CA LYS A 29 13.75 23.98 -3.17
C LYS A 29 13.34 22.67 -3.83
N ALA A 30 14.15 22.17 -4.77
CA ALA A 30 13.92 20.86 -5.39
C ALA A 30 13.92 19.72 -4.36
N LYS A 31 14.87 19.73 -3.41
CA LYS A 31 14.93 18.74 -2.32
C LYS A 31 13.71 18.80 -1.39
N LEU A 32 13.22 20.01 -1.08
CA LEU A 32 12.00 20.17 -0.28
C LEU A 32 10.79 19.61 -1.01
N ALA A 33 10.61 19.96 -2.29
CA ALA A 33 9.52 19.45 -3.11
C ALA A 33 9.56 17.91 -3.23
N GLU A 34 10.76 17.33 -3.41
CA GLU A 34 10.92 15.88 -3.43
C GLU A 34 10.53 15.24 -2.08
N LYS A 35 10.93 15.86 -0.96
CA LYS A 35 10.58 15.39 0.38
C LYS A 35 9.07 15.42 0.60
N ASP A 36 8.42 16.53 0.31
CA ASP A 36 6.96 16.70 0.47
C ASP A 36 6.18 15.72 -0.41
N MET A 37 6.67 15.49 -1.64
CA MET A 37 6.12 14.47 -2.53
C MET A 37 6.24 13.07 -1.91
N ARG A 38 7.42 12.69 -1.39
CA ARG A 38 7.64 11.38 -0.75
C ARG A 38 6.77 11.19 0.49
N GLU A 39 6.62 12.23 1.31
CA GLU A 39 5.74 12.20 2.49
C GLU A 39 4.28 12.04 2.08
N THR A 40 3.82 12.79 1.08
CA THR A 40 2.44 12.68 0.58
C THR A 40 2.15 11.30 0.01
N GLN A 41 3.08 10.72 -0.77
CA GLN A 41 2.98 9.33 -1.25
C GLN A 41 2.79 8.34 -0.09
N ARG A 42 3.56 8.51 0.99
CA ARG A 42 3.43 7.67 2.18
C ARG A 42 2.05 7.81 2.83
N TYR A 43 1.59 9.04 3.08
CA TYR A 43 0.29 9.28 3.70
C TYR A 43 -0.87 8.72 2.87
N VAL A 44 -0.83 8.86 1.54
CA VAL A 44 -1.86 8.32 0.65
C VAL A 44 -1.87 6.80 0.68
N ARG A 45 -0.70 6.16 0.64
CA ARG A 45 -0.59 4.69 0.75
C ARG A 45 -1.10 4.16 2.09
N ASP A 46 -0.74 4.83 3.19
CA ASP A 46 -1.19 4.46 4.53
C ASP A 46 -2.72 4.58 4.62
N ALA A 47 -3.29 5.71 4.21
CA ALA A 47 -4.74 5.92 4.18
C ALA A 47 -5.48 4.89 3.31
N TYR A 48 -4.92 4.53 2.15
CA TYR A 48 -5.48 3.50 1.29
C TYR A 48 -5.42 2.11 1.94
N SER A 49 -4.28 1.76 2.54
CA SER A 49 -4.09 0.47 3.22
C SER A 49 -5.08 0.28 4.37
N LEU A 50 -5.40 1.37 5.09
CA LEU A 50 -6.38 1.41 6.18
C LEU A 50 -7.84 1.44 5.69
N GLY A 51 -8.07 1.58 4.38
CA GLY A 51 -9.41 1.70 3.80
C GLY A 51 -10.09 3.04 4.06
N THR A 52 -9.35 4.04 4.55
CA THR A 52 -9.86 5.40 4.80
C THR A 52 -10.19 6.15 3.51
N ILE A 53 -9.52 5.78 2.42
CA ILE A 53 -9.78 6.29 1.06
C ILE A 53 -9.96 5.14 0.09
N THR A 54 -10.73 5.40 -0.96
CA THR A 54 -10.93 4.47 -2.08
C THR A 54 -9.71 4.40 -2.99
N ARG A 55 -9.66 3.38 -3.85
CA ARG A 55 -8.58 3.24 -4.84
C ARG A 55 -8.53 4.43 -5.79
N GLN A 56 -9.68 4.88 -6.29
CA GLN A 56 -9.76 6.03 -7.21
C GLN A 56 -9.27 7.32 -6.55
N GLU A 57 -9.57 7.53 -5.26
CA GLU A 57 -9.07 8.69 -4.51
C GLU A 57 -7.55 8.61 -4.30
N ALA A 58 -7.02 7.41 -4.04
CA ALA A 58 -5.57 7.20 -3.93
C ALA A 58 -4.87 7.46 -5.27
N GLU A 59 -5.41 6.95 -6.38
CA GLU A 59 -4.90 7.20 -7.75
C GLU A 59 -4.85 8.70 -8.05
N LYS A 60 -5.94 9.42 -7.80
CA LYS A 60 -6.02 10.87 -8.00
C LYS A 60 -4.94 11.60 -7.19
N ARG A 61 -4.85 11.36 -5.88
CA ARG A 61 -3.90 12.05 -5.00
C ARG A 61 -2.44 11.75 -5.33
N LEU A 62 -2.13 10.52 -5.75
CA LEU A 62 -0.79 10.16 -6.20
C LEU A 62 -0.43 10.82 -7.54
N ARG A 63 -1.39 10.96 -8.45
CA ARG A 63 -1.20 11.71 -9.70
C ARG A 63 -0.94 13.18 -9.43
N ASP A 64 -1.69 13.78 -8.51
CA ASP A 64 -1.57 15.20 -8.15
C ASP A 64 -0.18 15.56 -7.59
N VAL A 65 0.53 14.59 -6.99
CA VAL A 65 1.93 14.75 -6.54
C VAL A 65 2.98 14.27 -7.54
N GLY A 66 2.57 14.01 -8.80
CA GLY A 66 3.49 13.80 -9.91
C GLY A 66 3.96 12.36 -10.14
N LEU A 67 3.27 11.35 -9.60
CA LEU A 67 3.57 9.96 -9.96
C LEU A 67 2.99 9.64 -11.33
N SER A 68 3.74 8.85 -12.10
CA SER A 68 3.23 8.27 -13.34
C SER A 68 2.19 7.19 -13.07
N GLU A 69 1.24 7.01 -14.00
CA GLU A 69 0.20 5.98 -13.92
C GLU A 69 0.76 4.58 -13.67
N GLU A 70 1.89 4.23 -14.30
CA GLU A 70 2.57 2.95 -14.09
C GLU A 70 3.02 2.76 -12.63
N LYS A 71 3.63 3.80 -12.04
CA LYS A 71 4.07 3.76 -10.63
C LYS A 71 2.87 3.69 -9.69
N ILE A 72 1.81 4.45 -9.97
CA ILE A 72 0.56 4.44 -9.20
C ILE A 72 0.00 3.01 -9.18
N LYS A 73 -0.11 2.37 -10.35
CA LYS A 73 -0.58 0.99 -10.46
C LYS A 73 0.24 0.03 -9.62
N ILE A 74 1.57 0.03 -9.75
CA ILE A 74 2.46 -0.86 -8.98
C ILE A 74 2.29 -0.65 -7.47
N VAL A 75 2.21 0.61 -7.03
CA VAL A 75 2.06 0.95 -5.61
C VAL A 75 0.74 0.44 -5.05
N LEU A 76 -0.37 0.71 -5.73
CA LEU A 76 -1.69 0.35 -5.24
C LEU A 76 -1.98 -1.14 -5.35
N ASP A 77 -1.51 -1.81 -6.41
CA ASP A 77 -1.59 -3.28 -6.53
C ASP A 77 -0.85 -3.98 -5.39
N LYS A 78 0.30 -3.42 -4.96
CA LYS A 78 1.04 -3.93 -3.79
C LYS A 78 0.26 -3.72 -2.48
N GLU A 79 -0.42 -2.59 -2.31
CA GLU A 79 -1.24 -2.35 -1.12
C GLU A 79 -2.50 -3.24 -1.12
N ASP A 80 -3.10 -3.51 -2.29
CA ASP A 80 -4.21 -4.46 -2.41
C ASP A 80 -3.81 -5.88 -2.01
N ALA A 81 -2.65 -6.33 -2.48
CA ALA A 81 -2.09 -7.62 -2.07
C ALA A 81 -1.83 -7.67 -0.55
N ARG A 82 -1.33 -6.59 0.06
CA ARG A 82 -1.16 -6.52 1.52
C ARG A 82 -2.49 -6.54 2.25
N ARG A 83 -3.50 -5.80 1.78
CA ARG A 83 -4.83 -5.79 2.40
C ARG A 83 -5.44 -7.19 2.39
N LEU A 84 -5.41 -7.87 1.24
CA LEU A 84 -5.84 -9.25 1.09
C LEU A 84 -5.07 -10.21 2.03
N GLY A 85 -3.75 -10.05 2.14
CA GLY A 85 -2.91 -10.86 3.04
C GLY A 85 -3.02 -10.50 4.53
N SER A 86 -3.50 -9.30 4.87
CA SER A 86 -3.63 -8.81 6.25
C SER A 86 -4.95 -9.20 6.92
N VAL A 87 -5.95 -9.60 6.14
CA VAL A 87 -7.12 -10.30 6.69
C VAL A 87 -6.60 -11.63 7.22
N LYS A 88 -6.69 -11.85 8.54
CA LYS A 88 -6.37 -13.16 9.12
C LYS A 88 -7.36 -14.18 8.57
N LEU A 89 -6.95 -14.85 7.50
CA LEU A 89 -7.70 -15.94 6.92
C LEU A 89 -7.64 -17.15 7.87
N PRO A 90 -8.74 -17.91 7.99
CA PRO A 90 -8.71 -19.16 8.73
C PRO A 90 -7.71 -20.12 8.08
N SER A 91 -7.02 -20.93 8.88
CA SER A 91 -6.26 -22.05 8.32
C SER A 91 -7.22 -23.07 7.69
N ALA A 92 -6.75 -23.86 6.72
CA ALA A 92 -7.54 -24.95 6.16
C ALA A 92 -8.06 -25.91 7.26
N SER A 93 -7.25 -26.19 8.29
CA SER A 93 -7.65 -26.96 9.46
C SER A 93 -8.77 -26.31 10.29
N THR A 94 -8.83 -24.98 10.36
CA THR A 94 -9.92 -24.25 11.01
C THR A 94 -11.21 -24.39 10.20
N VAL A 95 -11.13 -24.30 8.87
CA VAL A 95 -12.28 -24.52 7.98
C VAL A 95 -12.83 -25.94 8.12
N VAL A 96 -11.96 -26.95 8.18
CA VAL A 96 -12.37 -28.35 8.46
C VAL A 96 -13.10 -28.47 9.80
N LYS A 97 -12.60 -27.84 10.87
CA LYS A 97 -13.25 -27.83 12.18
C LYS A 97 -14.65 -27.20 12.12
N TRP A 98 -14.81 -26.08 11.42
CA TRP A 98 -16.12 -25.44 11.24
C TRP A 98 -17.10 -26.31 10.47
N LEU A 99 -16.62 -27.04 9.45
CA LEU A 99 -17.44 -27.98 8.70
C LEU A 99 -17.87 -29.18 9.57
N LYS A 100 -16.95 -29.78 10.34
CA LYS A 100 -17.27 -30.85 11.32
C LYS A 100 -18.32 -30.42 12.33
N ALA A 101 -18.18 -29.19 12.85
CA ALA A 101 -19.11 -28.61 13.81
C ALA A 101 -20.43 -28.13 13.17
N LYS A 102 -20.63 -28.30 11.86
CA LYS A 102 -21.80 -27.83 11.09
C LYS A 102 -22.06 -26.31 11.23
N ILE A 103 -21.02 -25.53 11.53
CA ILE A 103 -21.07 -24.06 11.61
C ILE A 103 -21.19 -23.46 10.20
N ILE A 104 -20.59 -24.13 9.21
CA ILE A 104 -20.61 -23.74 7.79
C ILE A 104 -21.07 -24.92 6.92
N THR A 105 -21.57 -24.61 5.72
CA THR A 105 -21.91 -25.62 4.70
C THR A 105 -20.67 -26.06 3.92
N GLU A 106 -20.77 -27.18 3.20
CA GLU A 106 -19.74 -27.64 2.26
C GLU A 106 -19.41 -26.60 1.19
N GLU A 107 -20.43 -25.96 0.62
CA GLU A 107 -20.25 -24.90 -0.38
C GLU A 107 -19.48 -23.71 0.20
N THR A 108 -19.80 -23.32 1.43
CA THR A 108 -19.10 -22.25 2.16
C THR A 108 -17.66 -22.67 2.46
N ALA A 109 -17.43 -23.90 2.91
CA ALA A 109 -16.09 -24.42 3.17
C ALA A 109 -15.23 -24.44 1.91
N LYS A 110 -15.79 -24.88 0.77
CA LYS A 110 -15.11 -24.88 -0.54
C LYS A 110 -14.69 -23.46 -0.93
N LYS A 111 -15.60 -22.49 -0.84
CA LYS A 111 -15.31 -21.09 -1.17
C LYS A 111 -14.18 -20.53 -0.30
N ILE A 112 -14.23 -20.74 1.01
CA ILE A 112 -13.16 -20.28 1.92
C ILE A 112 -11.83 -20.96 1.56
N LEU A 113 -11.80 -22.26 1.27
CA LEU A 113 -10.57 -22.97 0.89
C LEU A 113 -9.96 -22.42 -0.41
N GLU A 114 -10.79 -22.02 -1.38
CA GLU A 114 -10.35 -21.33 -2.61
C GLU A 114 -9.78 -19.92 -2.29
N GLU A 115 -10.47 -19.16 -1.43
CA GLU A 115 -10.05 -17.81 -1.02
C GLU A 115 -8.73 -17.81 -0.24
N ILE A 116 -8.46 -18.83 0.58
CA ILE A 116 -7.16 -19.00 1.27
C ILE A 116 -6.09 -19.67 0.40
N ASN A 117 -6.35 -19.83 -0.90
CA ASN A 117 -5.44 -20.34 -1.92
C ASN A 117 -5.00 -21.81 -1.71
N VAL A 118 -5.88 -22.67 -1.21
CA VAL A 118 -5.66 -24.13 -1.25
C VAL A 118 -5.73 -24.60 -2.69
N LYS A 119 -4.77 -25.43 -3.12
CA LYS A 119 -4.80 -26.03 -4.46
C LYS A 119 -6.13 -26.76 -4.69
N LYS A 120 -6.77 -26.51 -5.83
CA LYS A 120 -8.08 -27.07 -6.19
C LYS A 120 -8.15 -28.59 -6.06
N GLU A 121 -7.06 -29.29 -6.41
CA GLU A 121 -6.93 -30.74 -6.29
C GLU A 121 -7.00 -31.26 -4.83
N TYR A 122 -6.66 -30.42 -3.85
CA TYR A 122 -6.67 -30.80 -2.43
C TYR A 122 -7.96 -30.46 -1.70
N ILE A 123 -8.77 -29.55 -2.25
CA ILE A 123 -10.04 -29.14 -1.64
C ILE A 123 -10.96 -30.34 -1.33
N PRO A 124 -11.13 -31.34 -2.23
CA PRO A 124 -11.97 -32.50 -1.93
C PRO A 124 -11.53 -33.27 -0.67
N TYR A 125 -10.24 -33.37 -0.39
CA TYR A 125 -9.74 -34.07 0.81
C TYR A 125 -10.07 -33.31 2.09
N TYR A 126 -9.96 -31.98 2.11
CA TYR A 126 -10.38 -31.17 3.26
C TYR A 126 -11.88 -31.25 3.52
N ILE A 127 -12.70 -31.24 2.45
CA ILE A 127 -14.15 -31.41 2.57
C ILE A 127 -14.50 -32.80 3.10
N ALA A 128 -13.86 -33.85 2.57
CA ALA A 128 -14.04 -35.21 3.05
C ALA A 128 -13.63 -35.36 4.52
N GLU A 129 -12.50 -34.79 4.92
CA GLU A 129 -12.07 -34.78 6.33
C GLU A 129 -13.10 -34.06 7.21
N GLY A 130 -13.64 -32.93 6.76
CA GLY A 130 -14.65 -32.17 7.48
C GLY A 130 -16.00 -32.88 7.64
N LYS A 131 -16.28 -33.85 6.77
CA LYS A 131 -17.48 -34.70 6.83
C LYS A 131 -17.23 -36.02 7.57
N ALA A 132 -15.96 -36.43 7.72
CA ALA A 132 -15.61 -37.67 8.41
C ALA A 132 -15.76 -37.50 9.94
N ASN A 133 -16.69 -38.27 10.50
CA ASN A 133 -17.10 -38.31 11.91
C ASN A 133 -17.68 -36.98 12.45
N ALA A 134 -18.99 -36.82 12.23
CA ALA A 134 -19.88 -36.05 13.10
C ALA A 134 -20.82 -37.03 13.83
#